data_AF-A0A2V9P8V7-F1
#
_entry.id   AF-A0A2V9P8V7-F1
#
_cell.length_a   1.000
_cell.length_b   1.000
_cell.length_c   1.000
_cell.angle_alpha   90.00
_cell.angle_beta   90.00
_cell.angle_gamma   90.00
#
_symmetry.space_group_name_H-M   'P 1'
#
loop_
_entity.id
_entity.type
_entity.pdbx_description
1 polymer ?
#
loop_
_entity_poly.entity_id
_entity_poly.type
_entity_poly.pdbx_seq_one_letter_code
_entity_poly.pdbx_strand_id
1 'polypeptide(L)' 'MESDLAPKFIRVVENAAIASARTMGRGERELSDKVAVESMRRTMDTIPMHARIVIGEGERDQAPMLYTGEKVGAEFPDGM' A
#
# COMPACT_ATOMS: atom_id res chain seq x y z
N MET A 1 -20.02 5.78 3.26
CA MET A 1 -19.32 5.52 4.54
C MET A 1 -18.94 4.05 4.60
N GLU A 2 -17.64 3.77 4.70
CA GLU A 2 -16.93 2.48 4.92
C GLU A 2 -17.25 1.24 4.05
N SER A 3 -18.49 0.99 3.63
CA SER A 3 -18.88 -0.19 2.84
C SER A 3 -18.18 -0.27 1.47
N ASP A 4 -17.69 0.86 0.96
CA ASP A 4 -16.99 0.95 -0.33
C ASP A 4 -15.45 0.85 -0.20
N LEU A 5 -14.90 0.69 1.02
CA LEU A 5 -13.45 0.54 1.24
C LEU A 5 -13.03 -0.93 1.31
N ALA A 6 -13.83 -1.79 1.94
CA ALA A 6 -13.52 -3.21 2.10
C ALA A 6 -13.11 -3.92 0.78
N PRO A 7 -13.90 -3.86 -0.31
CA PRO A 7 -13.50 -4.51 -1.57
C PRO A 7 -12.25 -3.89 -2.20
N LYS A 8 -11.97 -2.60 -1.93
CA LYS A 8 -10.76 -1.92 -2.42
C LYS A 8 -9.52 -2.39 -1.66
N PHE A 9 -9.62 -2.60 -0.34
CA PHE A 9 -8.52 -3.16 0.46
C PHE A 9 -8.24 -4.64 0.18
N ILE A 10 -9.26 -5.42 -0.22
CA ILE A 10 -9.03 -6.78 -0.74
C ILE A 10 -8.05 -6.71 -1.93
N ARG A 11 -8.25 -5.78 -2.87
CA ARG A 11 -7.33 -5.60 -4.00
C ARG A 11 -5.92 -5.17 -3.58
N VAL A 12 -5.80 -4.34 -2.53
CA VAL A 12 -4.49 -3.92 -1.99
C VAL A 12 -3.71 -5.15 -1.54
N VAL A 13 -4.32 -6.03 -0.74
CA VAL A 13 -3.63 -7.23 -0.22
C VAL A 13 -3.39 -8.27 -1.31
N GLU A 14 -4.30 -8.43 -2.27
CA GLU A 14 -4.11 -9.31 -3.43
C GLU A 14 -2.90 -8.89 -4.29
N ASN A 15 -2.84 -7.61 -4.65
CA ASN A 15 -1.75 -7.08 -5.47
C ASN A 15 -0.40 -7.16 -4.75
N ALA A 16 -0.38 -6.95 -3.44
CA ALA A 16 0.81 -7.10 -2.61
C ALA A 16 1.30 -8.55 -2.58
N ALA A 17 0.40 -9.49 -2.29
CA ALA A 17 0.70 -10.90 -2.21
C ALA A 17 1.19 -11.44 -3.56
N ILE A 18 0.55 -11.07 -4.67
CA ILE A 18 0.97 -11.45 -6.02
C ILE A 18 2.36 -10.90 -6.35
N ALA A 19 2.64 -9.64 -6.00
CA ALA A 19 3.96 -9.04 -6.22
C ALA A 19 5.05 -9.78 -5.44
N SER A 20 4.81 -10.03 -4.15
CA SER A 20 5.73 -10.81 -3.29
C SER A 20 5.90 -12.26 -3.76
N ALA A 21 4.84 -12.90 -4.27
CA ALA A 21 4.90 -14.29 -4.70
C ALA A 21 5.83 -14.48 -5.92
N ARG A 22 6.01 -13.46 -6.76
CA ARG A 22 6.90 -13.52 -7.93
C ARG A 22 8.38 -13.62 -7.58
N THR A 23 8.75 -13.22 -6.36
CA THR A 23 10.12 -13.30 -5.83
C THR A 23 10.31 -14.46 -4.86
N MET A 24 9.28 -15.28 -4.62
CA MET A 24 9.32 -16.43 -3.74
C MET A 24 10.42 -17.42 -4.16
N GLY A 25 11.19 -17.91 -3.19
CA GLY A 25 12.26 -18.89 -3.41
C GLY A 25 13.57 -18.33 -3.98
N ARG A 26 13.67 -17.02 -4.23
CA ARG A 26 14.89 -16.39 -4.75
C ARG A 26 15.95 -16.09 -3.69
N GLY A 27 15.61 -16.17 -2.40
CA GLY A 27 16.50 -15.77 -1.30
C GLY A 27 16.66 -14.25 -1.14
N GLU A 28 15.90 -13.46 -1.91
CA GLU A 28 15.99 -11.99 -1.94
C GLU A 28 14.90 -11.38 -1.04
N ARG A 29 15.13 -11.40 0.28
CA ARG A 29 14.15 -10.89 1.27
C ARG A 29 13.79 -9.42 1.03
N GLU A 30 14.80 -8.57 0.89
CA GLU A 30 14.62 -7.11 0.71
C GLU A 30 13.89 -6.79 -0.60
N LEU A 31 14.16 -7.54 -1.67
CA LEU A 31 13.44 -7.36 -2.93
C LEU A 31 11.97 -7.75 -2.77
N SER A 32 11.70 -8.88 -2.12
CA SER A 32 10.34 -9.39 -1.91
C SER A 32 9.48 -8.39 -1.12
N ASP A 33 10.07 -7.83 -0.07
CA ASP A 33 9.48 -6.79 0.75
C ASP A 33 9.20 -5.52 -0.07
N LYS A 34 10.23 -5.02 -0.78
CA LYS A 34 10.12 -3.84 -1.63
C LYS A 34 9.00 -3.95 -2.67
N VAL A 35 8.90 -5.07 -3.40
CA VAL A 35 7.87 -5.22 -4.43
C VAL A 35 6.47 -5.32 -3.84
N ALA A 36 6.31 -5.87 -2.63
CA ALA A 36 5.03 -5.91 -1.93
C ALA A 36 4.61 -4.51 -1.47
N VAL A 37 5.51 -3.78 -0.82
CA VAL A 37 5.31 -2.40 -0.35
C VAL A 37 4.95 -1.46 -1.50
N GLU A 38 5.70 -1.52 -2.60
CA GLU A 38 5.41 -0.71 -3.80
C GLU A 38 4.03 -1.03 -4.38
N SER A 39 3.66 -2.31 -4.44
CA SER A 39 2.37 -2.75 -4.97
C SER A 39 1.20 -2.30 -4.08
N MET A 40 1.34 -2.44 -2.76
CA MET A 40 0.37 -1.92 -1.78
C MET A 40 0.17 -0.43 -1.93
N ARG A 41 1.28 0.31 -1.93
CA ARG A 41 1.28 1.77 -2.00
C ARG A 41 0.59 2.28 -3.26
N ARG A 42 0.99 1.77 -4.43
CA ARG A 42 0.38 2.14 -5.71
C ARG A 42 -1.10 1.81 -5.76
N THR A 43 -1.51 0.67 -5.20
CA THR A 43 -2.93 0.30 -5.17
C THR A 43 -3.72 1.24 -4.25
N MET A 44 -3.17 1.61 -3.08
CA MET A 44 -3.79 2.57 -2.17
C MET A 44 -3.97 3.95 -2.80
N ASP A 45 -3.01 4.41 -3.62
CA ASP A 45 -3.10 5.69 -4.34
C ASP A 45 -4.25 5.74 -5.38
N THR A 46 -4.92 4.63 -5.67
CA THR A 46 -6.11 4.60 -6.54
C THR A 46 -7.44 4.64 -5.78
N ILE A 47 -7.40 4.50 -4.46
CA ILE A 47 -8.60 4.45 -3.62
C ILE A 47 -9.01 5.88 -3.28
N PRO A 48 -10.24 6.34 -3.56
CA PRO A 48 -10.71 7.65 -3.13
C PRO A 48 -10.85 7.65 -1.60
N MET A 49 -9.78 8.08 -0.93
CA MET A 49 -9.66 8.13 0.53
C MET A 49 -8.63 9.16 0.95
N HIS A 50 -8.84 9.74 2.12
CA HIS A 50 -7.83 10.55 2.80
C HIS A 50 -7.30 9.75 3.99
N ALA A 51 -6.34 8.87 3.72
CA ALA A 51 -5.78 7.98 4.72
C ALA A 51 -4.37 8.41 5.14
N ARG A 52 -3.99 8.00 6.36
CA ARG A 52 -2.66 8.22 6.92
C ARG A 52 -2.14 6.93 7.50
N ILE A 53 -0.92 6.57 7.14
CA ILE A 53 -0.22 5.42 7.71
C ILE A 53 0.09 5.72 9.18
N VAL A 54 -0.36 4.84 10.07
CA VAL A 54 -0.07 4.91 11.51
C VAL A 54 0.88 3.80 11.97
N ILE A 55 0.96 2.71 11.20
CA ILE A 55 1.90 1.60 11.34
C ILE A 55 2.34 1.24 9.93
N GLY A 56 3.64 1.14 9.68
CA GLY A 56 4.20 0.81 8.37
C GLY A 56 5.65 0.36 8.46
N GLU A 57 6.42 0.55 7.38
CA GLU A 57 7.78 0.00 7.24
C GLU A 57 8.81 0.65 8.18
N GLY A 58 8.49 1.80 8.76
CA GLY A 58 9.33 2.50 9.72
C GLY A 58 9.08 4.00 9.75
N GLU A 59 10.03 4.73 10.32
CA GLU A 59 10.05 6.19 10.29
C GLU A 59 10.42 6.72 8.90
N ARG A 60 10.01 7.95 8.58
CA ARG A 60 10.22 8.57 7.24
C ARG A 60 11.68 8.57 6.78
N ASP A 61 12.62 8.69 7.71
CA ASP A 61 14.05 8.72 7.40
C ASP A 61 14.61 7.32 7.07
N GLN A 62 13.89 6.27 7.41
CA GLN A 62 14.30 4.86 7.27
C GLN A 62 13.51 4.12 6.18
N ALA A 63 12.29 4.58 5.89
CA ALA A 63 11.40 3.96 4.93
C ALA A 63 10.95 4.95 3.84
N PRO A 64 11.23 4.68 2.54
CA PRO A 64 10.86 5.59 1.46
C PRO A 64 9.34 5.58 1.14
N MET A 65 8.62 4.52 1.54
CA MET A 65 7.19 4.32 1.31
C MET A 65 6.57 3.63 2.52
N LEU A 66 5.28 3.82 2.71
CA LEU A 66 4.49 3.34 3.84
C LEU A 66 5.14 3.67 5.20
N TYR A 67 5.74 4.85 5.34
CA TYR A 67 6.30 5.30 6.60
C TYR A 67 5.21 5.87 7.52
N THR A 68 5.48 5.87 8.82
CA THR A 68 4.56 6.46 9.81
C THR A 68 4.28 7.94 9.49
N GLY A 69 3.01 8.28 9.30
CA GLY A 69 2.56 9.62 8.95
C GLY A 69 2.41 9.87 7.44
N GLU A 70 2.74 8.92 6.57
CA GLU A 70 2.53 9.06 5.13
C GLU A 70 1.04 9.20 4.80
N LYS A 71 0.70 10.13 3.90
CA LYS A 71 -0.65 10.29 3.35
C LYS A 71 -0.80 9.44 2.10
N VAL A 72 -1.89 8.69 2.01
CA VAL A 72 -2.20 7.79 0.89
C VAL A 72 -3.67 7.89 0.48
N GLY A 73 -3.94 7.51 -0.77
CA GLY A 73 -5.27 7.62 -1.37
C GLY A 73 -5.32 8.62 -2.53
N ALA A 74 -6.26 8.40 -3.44
CA ALA A 74 -6.60 9.30 -4.52
C ALA A 74 -7.39 10.52 -4.01
N GLU A 75 -7.33 11.60 -4.77
CA GLU A 75 -8.26 12.72 -4.61
C GLU A 75 -9.70 12.24 -4.85
N PHE A 76 -10.62 12.76 -4.06
CA PHE A 76 -12.04 12.62 -4.38
C PHE A 76 -12.34 13.54 -5.57
N PRO A 77 -13.03 13.07 -6.62
CA PRO A 77 -13.59 13.99 -7.61
C PRO A 77 -14.47 14.99 -6.87
N ASP A 78 -14.21 16.29 -7.04
CA ASP A 78 -14.95 17.37 -6.36
C ASP A 78 -16.47 17.12 -6.43
N GLY A 79 -17.13 17.08 -5.27
CA GLY A 79 -18.59 17.05 -5.16
C GLY A 79 -19.26 15.73 -4.77
N MET A 80 -18.52 14.74 -4.25
CA MET A 80 -19.10 13.57 -3.55
C MET A 80 -18.90 13.60 -2.05
#